data_AF-A0A2R3Z538-F1
#
_entry.id   AF-A0A2R3Z538-F1
#
_cell.length_a   1.000
_cell.length_b   1.000
_cell.length_c   1.000
_cell.angle_alpha   90.00
_cell.angle_beta   90.00
_cell.angle_gamma   90.00
#
_symmetry.space_group_name_H-M   'P 1'
#
loop_
_entity.id
_entity.type
_entity.pdbx_description
1 polymer ?
#
loop_
_entity_poly.entity_id
_entity_poly.type
_entity_poly.pdbx_seq_one_letter_code
_entity_poly.pdbx_strand_id
1 'polypeptide(L)'
;MGEDGTLTVNNGKPAVGRKQIAATAQSYMEAFPDIRLTMDSLTVQKNTYRYYWTFKGTNTGPGGTGNKVDFSGFEEWTMNF
;
A
#
# COMPACT_ATOMS: atom_id res chain seq x y z
N MET A 1 -4.39 -0.86 13.71
CA MET A 1 -3.52 -2.04 13.57
C MET A 1 -2.97 -2.43 14.94
N GLY A 2 -3.07 -3.71 15.32
CA GLY A 2 -2.45 -4.23 16.56
C GLY A 2 -0.93 -4.42 16.40
N GLU A 3 -0.26 -4.80 17.49
CA GLU A 3 1.17 -5.14 17.48
C GLU A 3 1.47 -6.32 16.53
N ASP A 4 0.49 -7.21 16.32
CA ASP A 4 0.60 -8.39 15.45
C ASP A 4 -0.02 -8.19 14.06
N GLY A 5 -0.39 -6.95 13.69
CA GLY A 5 -0.91 -6.67 12.35
C GLY A 5 0.13 -6.98 11.28
N THR A 6 -0.29 -7.53 10.13
CA THR A 6 0.62 -7.88 9.03
C THR A 6 0.21 -7.20 7.72
N LEU A 7 1.20 -6.86 6.89
CA LEU A 7 1.03 -6.39 5.52
C LEU A 7 1.91 -7.23 4.59
N THR A 8 1.31 -7.76 3.51
CA THR A 8 2.02 -8.47 2.46
C THR A 8 1.71 -7.81 1.12
N VAL A 9 2.73 -7.31 0.43
CA VAL A 9 2.59 -6.74 -0.91
C VAL A 9 2.94 -7.80 -1.94
N ASN A 10 2.02 -8.10 -2.87
CA ASN A 10 2.23 -8.99 -4.02
C ASN A 10 2.90 -10.35 -3.66
N ASN A 11 2.43 -10.99 -2.57
CA ASN A 11 2.97 -12.25 -2.03
C ASN A 11 4.44 -12.19 -1.58
N GLY A 12 4.97 -10.99 -1.31
CA GLY A 12 6.30 -10.80 -0.76
C GLY A 12 6.44 -11.23 0.70
N LYS A 13 7.58 -10.89 1.31
CA LYS A 13 7.80 -11.11 2.74
C LYS A 13 6.84 -10.24 3.57
N PRO A 14 6.13 -10.79 4.56
CA PRO A 14 5.24 -10.00 5.41
C PRO A 14 6.02 -8.96 6.23
N ALA A 15 5.51 -7.73 6.26
CA ALA A 15 5.84 -6.73 7.27
C ALA A 15 4.96 -6.96 8.50
N VAL A 16 5.58 -7.13 9.67
CA VAL A 16 4.87 -7.48 10.92
C VAL A 16 4.94 -6.31 11.90
N GLY A 17 3.79 -5.95 12.44
CA GLY A 17 3.61 -4.88 13.39
C GLY A 17 3.71 -3.49 12.80
N ARG A 18 3.27 -2.50 13.59
CA ARG A 18 3.13 -1.11 13.16
C ARG A 18 4.42 -0.53 12.57
N LYS A 19 5.57 -0.84 13.18
CA LYS A 19 6.88 -0.31 12.76
C LYS A 19 7.27 -0.74 11.35
N GLN A 20 7.12 -2.03 11.03
CA GLN A 20 7.51 -2.53 9.71
C GLN A 20 6.52 -2.07 8.64
N ILE A 21 5.22 -2.05 8.96
CA ILE A 21 4.18 -1.54 8.05
C ILE A 21 4.42 -0.05 7.73
N ALA A 22 4.73 0.77 8.74
CA ALA A 22 5.06 2.18 8.53
C ALA A 22 6.31 2.35 7.66
N ALA A 23 7.35 1.53 7.87
CA ALA A 23 8.55 1.55 7.03
C ALA A 23 8.24 1.17 5.57
N THR A 24 7.34 0.20 5.34
CA THR A 24 6.87 -0.15 4.00
C THR A 24 6.12 1.01 3.35
N ALA A 25 5.20 1.66 4.08
CA ALA A 25 4.49 2.84 3.54
C ALA A 25 5.45 4.00 3.23
N GLN A 26 6.39 4.26 4.13
CA GLN A 26 7.40 5.30 3.97
C GLN A 26 8.26 5.09 2.71
N SER A 27 8.67 3.85 2.41
CA SER A 27 9.50 3.60 1.22
C SER A 27 8.80 3.95 -0.09
N TYR A 28 7.48 3.78 -0.18
CA TYR A 28 6.71 4.24 -1.34
C TYR A 28 6.65 5.77 -1.43
N MET A 29 6.48 6.46 -0.30
CA MET A 29 6.46 7.93 -0.26
C MET A 29 7.83 8.52 -0.60
N GLU A 30 8.92 7.87 -0.20
CA GLU A 30 10.29 8.27 -0.57
C GLU A 30 10.58 8.03 -2.04
N ALA A 31 10.16 6.89 -2.60
CA ALA A 31 10.36 6.55 -4.01
C ALA A 31 9.51 7.43 -4.95
N PHE A 32 8.30 7.80 -4.52
CA PHE A 32 7.35 8.63 -5.25
C PHE A 32 6.92 9.85 -4.41
N PRO A 33 7.74 10.91 -4.34
CA PRO A 33 7.41 12.09 -3.53
C PRO A 33 6.11 12.82 -3.93
N ASP A 34 5.67 12.63 -5.18
CA ASP A 34 4.43 13.16 -5.74
C ASP A 34 3.28 12.13 -5.77
N ILE A 35 3.40 11.03 -5.02
CA ILE A 35 2.42 9.94 -4.98
C ILE A 35 1.01 10.46 -4.71
N ARG A 36 0.07 9.96 -5.52
CA ARG A 36 -1.36 10.06 -5.29
C ARG A 36 -1.96 8.67 -5.31
N LEU A 37 -2.47 8.23 -4.16
CA LEU A 37 -3.26 7.03 -4.03
C LEU A 37 -4.73 7.41 -3.89
N THR A 38 -5.52 7.12 -4.92
CA THR A 38 -6.95 7.44 -4.95
C THR A 38 -7.74 6.21 -4.57
N MET A 39 -8.66 6.33 -3.60
CA MET A 39 -9.64 5.28 -3.31
C MET A 39 -10.71 5.28 -4.41
N ASP A 40 -10.78 4.18 -5.16
CA ASP A 40 -11.79 4.03 -6.22
C ASP A 40 -13.07 3.40 -5.66
N SER A 41 -12.93 2.37 -4.80
CA SER A 41 -14.06 1.79 -4.08
C SER A 41 -13.61 1.01 -2.85
N LEU A 42 -14.54 0.80 -1.91
CA LEU A 42 -14.38 -0.09 -0.77
C LEU A 42 -15.55 -1.07 -0.77
N THR A 43 -15.25 -2.37 -0.83
CA THR A 43 -16.27 -3.42 -0.75
C THR A 43 -16.07 -4.30 0.46
N VAL A 44 -17.16 -4.81 1.01
CA VAL A 44 -17.17 -5.65 2.20
C VAL A 44 -17.79 -7.00 1.85
N GLN A 45 -17.06 -8.10 2.11
CA GLN A 45 -17.55 -9.45 1.93
C GLN A 45 -17.28 -10.27 3.19
N LYS A 46 -18.37 -10.65 3.89
CA LYS A 46 -18.33 -11.36 5.18
C LYS A 46 -17.50 -10.60 6.23
N ASN A 47 -16.19 -10.87 6.31
CA ASN A 47 -15.23 -10.28 7.24
C ASN A 47 -13.97 -9.73 6.54
N THR A 48 -14.00 -9.65 5.23
CA THR A 48 -12.90 -9.18 4.40
C THR A 48 -13.31 -7.88 3.72
N TYR A 49 -12.42 -6.90 3.77
CA TYR A 49 -12.57 -5.62 3.09
C TYR A 49 -11.68 -5.61 1.86
N ARG A 50 -12.19 -5.21 0.71
CA ARG A 50 -11.37 -4.93 -0.48
C ARG A 50 -11.38 -3.46 -0.78
N TYR A 51 -10.22 -2.85 -0.63
CA TYR A 51 -9.95 -1.44 -0.91
C TYR A 51 -9.31 -1.34 -2.29
N TYR A 52 -10.08 -0.90 -3.29
CA TYR A 52 -9.62 -0.70 -4.66
C TYR A 52 -9.07 0.71 -4.81
N TRP A 53 -7.94 0.83 -5.50
CA TRP A 53 -7.22 2.09 -5.61
C TRP A 53 -6.55 2.28 -6.97
N THR A 54 -6.28 3.55 -7.26
CA THR A 54 -5.42 3.96 -8.37
C THR A 54 -4.22 4.73 -7.83
N PHE A 55 -3.02 4.25 -8.18
CA PHE A 55 -1.73 4.82 -7.82
C PHE A 55 -1.19 5.64 -9.00
N LYS A 56 -0.86 6.90 -8.74
CA LYS A 56 -0.13 7.76 -9.68
C LYS A 56 1.08 8.36 -9.00
N GLY A 57 2.16 8.55 -9.74
CA GLY A 57 3.34 9.25 -9.26
C GLY A 57 4.49 9.18 -10.25
N THR A 58 5.60 9.79 -9.88
CA THR A 58 6.85 9.78 -10.64
C THR A 58 7.96 9.19 -9.75
N ASN A 59 8.69 8.20 -10.25
CA ASN A 59 9.78 7.56 -9.51
C ASN A 59 11.02 8.48 -9.47
N THR A 60 10.93 9.57 -8.71
CA THR A 60 11.98 10.60 -8.55
C THR A 60 12.66 10.56 -7.19
N GLY A 61 12.34 9.57 -6.35
CA GLY A 61 13.06 9.32 -5.11
C GLY A 61 14.53 8.96 -5.33
N PRO A 62 15.29 8.71 -4.24
CA PRO A 62 16.70 8.32 -4.31
C PRO A 62 16.93 7.12 -5.26
N GLY A 63 17.77 7.31 -6.28
CA GLY A 63 18.05 6.27 -7.30
C GLY A 63 16.90 6.00 -8.28
N GLY A 64 15.87 6.85 -8.31
CA GLY A 64 14.71 6.72 -9.17
C GLY A 64 15.02 6.89 -10.66
N THR A 65 14.14 6.35 -11.49
CA THR A 65 14.28 6.37 -12.96
C THR A 65 13.70 7.62 -13.62
N GLY A 66 12.92 8.42 -12.89
CA GLY A 66 12.16 9.56 -13.42
C GLY A 66 10.89 9.16 -14.19
N ASN A 67 10.57 7.86 -14.27
CA ASN A 67 9.39 7.39 -14.99
C ASN A 67 8.11 7.66 -14.22
N LYS A 68 7.06 8.04 -14.97
CA LYS A 68 5.70 8.17 -14.45
C LYS A 68 5.02 6.81 -14.43
N VAL A 69 4.18 6.60 -13.42
CA VAL A 69 3.33 5.44 -13.27
C VAL A 69 1.88 5.86 -13.07
N ASP A 70 0.96 5.08 -13.62
CA ASP A 70 -0.49 5.22 -13.47
C ASP A 70 -1.08 3.81 -13.57
N PHE A 71 -1.45 3.24 -12.43
CA PHE A 71 -1.94 1.86 -12.38
C PHE A 71 -2.91 1.66 -11.22
N SER A 72 -3.76 0.65 -11.34
CA SER A 72 -4.75 0.32 -10.31
C SER A 72 -4.45 -1.02 -9.65
N GLY A 73 -4.95 -1.19 -8.44
CA GLY A 73 -4.83 -2.41 -7.66
C GLY A 73 -5.89 -2.48 -6.56
N PHE A 74 -5.74 -3.45 -5.68
CA PHE A 74 -6.56 -3.53 -4.48
C PHE A 74 -5.75 -4.08 -3.31
N GLU A 75 -6.15 -3.69 -2.10
CA GLU A 75 -5.74 -4.35 -0.87
C GLU A 75 -6.89 -5.18 -0.32
N GLU A 76 -6.58 -6.36 0.20
CA GLU A 76 -7.52 -7.19 0.92
C GLU A 76 -7.18 -7.15 2.42
N TRP A 77 -8.12 -6.70 3.26
CA TRP A 77 -7.93 -6.58 4.69
C TRP A 77 -8.84 -7.54 5.44
N THR A 78 -8.25 -8.24 6.40
CA THR A 78 -8.98 -8.94 7.45
C THR A 78 -8.86 -8.13 8.74
N MET A 79 -9.97 -7.99 9.46
CA MET A 79 -10.00 -7.29 10.75
C MET A 79 -10.49 -8.26 11.82
N ASN A 80 -9.69 -8.41 12.87
CA ASN A 80 -10.11 -9.10 14.08
C ASN A 80 -10.66 -8.04 15.04
N PHE A 81 -11.94 -8.18 15.39
CA PHE A 81 -12.62 -7.33 16.37
C PHE A 81 -12.65 -8.02 17.74
#